data_AF-A0A966VHU6-F1
#
_entry.id   AF-A0A966VHU6-F1
#
_cell.length_a   1.000
_cell.length_b   1.000
_cell.length_c   1.000
_cell.angle_alpha   90.00
_cell.angle_beta   90.00
_cell.angle_gamma   90.00
#
_symmetry.space_group_name_H-M   'P 1'
#
loop_
_entity.id
_entity.type
_entity.pdbx_description
1 polymer ?
#
loop_
_entity_poly.entity_id
_entity_poly.type
_entity_poly.pdbx_seq_one_letter_code
_entity_poly.pdbx_strand_id
1 'polypeptide(L)'
;LVPEGKVWRMGANEATELTLYTPMKIGDTSLNAGSYTMYAIPSEGLMTVIVNKATHVWGAYNYNADLDVARVTVPVMESSESIEAFSMAFEATSNGFNLHMGWGNYLVAVPFSK
;
A
#
# COMPACT_ATOMS: atom_id res chain seq x y z
N LEU A 1 -13.04 11.43 0.23
CA LEU A 1 -12.17 11.57 1.42
C LEU A 1 -12.11 10.22 2.10
N VAL A 2 -10.93 9.62 2.22
CA VAL A 2 -10.76 8.36 2.96
C VAL A 2 -10.83 8.69 4.45
N PRO A 3 -11.71 8.06 5.24
CA PRO A 3 -11.80 8.39 6.66
C PRO A 3 -10.51 8.02 7.38
N GLU A 4 -10.05 8.93 8.21
CA GLU A 4 -8.88 8.72 9.06
C GLU A 4 -9.06 7.52 10.01
N GLY A 5 -7.99 6.76 10.22
CA GLY A 5 -7.99 5.56 11.06
C GLY A 5 -8.84 4.40 10.53
N LYS A 6 -9.36 4.49 9.30
CA LYS A 6 -10.13 3.41 8.66
C LYS A 6 -9.33 2.72 7.56
N VAL A 7 -9.58 1.42 7.43
CA VAL A 7 -9.01 0.61 6.36
C VAL A 7 -9.55 1.07 5.02
N TRP A 8 -8.64 1.32 4.09
CA TRP A 8 -8.90 1.73 2.73
C TRP A 8 -8.34 0.71 1.75
N ARG A 9 -9.19 0.28 0.81
CA ARG A 9 -8.86 -0.70 -0.23
C ARG A 9 -7.99 -0.18 -1.38
N MET A 10 -7.61 1.11 -1.34
CA MET A 10 -6.79 1.77 -2.38
C MET A 10 -7.32 1.63 -3.82
N GLY A 11 -8.64 1.48 -3.96
CA GLY A 11 -9.30 1.26 -5.24
C GLY A 11 -10.79 1.60 -5.19
N ALA A 12 -11.48 1.42 -6.31
CA ALA A 12 -12.91 1.72 -6.44
C ALA A 12 -13.79 0.53 -6.04
N ASN A 13 -13.68 -0.61 -6.72
CA ASN A 13 -14.54 -1.77 -6.47
C ASN A 13 -13.77 -2.88 -5.76
N GLU A 14 -12.81 -3.49 -6.44
CA GLU A 14 -11.90 -4.48 -5.89
C GLU A 14 -10.78 -3.82 -5.09
N ALA A 15 -10.23 -4.55 -4.12
CA ALA A 15 -9.06 -4.13 -3.41
C ALA A 15 -7.81 -4.26 -4.30
N THR A 16 -6.87 -3.33 -4.17
CA THR A 16 -5.63 -3.33 -4.96
C THR A 16 -4.85 -4.62 -4.74
N GLU A 17 -4.48 -5.31 -5.82
CA GLU A 17 -3.65 -6.50 -5.76
C GLU A 17 -2.16 -6.17 -5.99
N LEU A 18 -1.29 -6.86 -5.25
CA LEU A 18 0.16 -6.82 -5.38
C LEU A 18 0.63 -8.22 -5.77
N THR A 19 1.30 -8.34 -6.92
CA THR A 19 1.96 -9.58 -7.31
C THR A 19 3.48 -9.42 -7.27
N LEU A 20 4.13 -10.24 -6.46
CA LEU A 20 5.58 -10.32 -6.33
C LEU A 20 6.10 -11.56 -7.06
N TYR A 21 7.01 -11.37 -8.02
CA TYR A 21 7.59 -12.46 -8.79
C TYR A 21 8.84 -13.09 -8.14
N THR A 22 9.42 -12.40 -7.17
CA THR A 22 10.51 -12.88 -6.32
C THR A 22 10.17 -12.54 -4.87
N PRO A 23 10.79 -13.21 -3.88
CA PRO A 23 10.71 -12.75 -2.51
C PRO A 23 11.17 -11.30 -2.38
N MET A 24 10.47 -10.51 -1.57
CA MET A 24 10.79 -9.11 -1.30
C MET A 24 10.53 -8.81 0.18
N LYS A 25 11.29 -7.92 0.77
CA LYS A 25 11.11 -7.38 2.12
C LYS A 25 10.36 -6.06 2.09
N ILE A 26 9.35 -5.91 2.94
CA ILE A 26 8.63 -4.66 3.22
C ILE A 26 8.76 -4.36 4.72
N GLY A 27 9.29 -3.19 5.07
CA GLY A 27 9.70 -2.91 6.46
C GLY A 27 10.65 -4.00 6.98
N ASP A 28 10.24 -4.70 8.04
CA ASP A 28 10.99 -5.82 8.61
C ASP A 28 10.52 -7.22 8.19
N THR A 29 9.49 -7.30 7.35
CA THR A 29 8.88 -8.58 6.97
C THR A 29 9.33 -9.03 5.58
N SER A 30 9.81 -10.26 5.48
CA SER A 30 10.02 -10.93 4.18
C SER A 30 8.72 -11.54 3.66
N LEU A 31 8.34 -11.17 2.45
CA LEU A 31 7.23 -11.72 1.70
C LEU A 31 7.76 -12.67 0.64
N ASN A 32 7.16 -13.85 0.52
CA ASN A 32 7.45 -14.76 -0.58
C ASN A 32 6.89 -14.22 -1.89
N ALA A 33 7.41 -14.71 -3.01
CA ALA A 33 6.76 -14.53 -4.31
C ALA A 33 5.30 -15.05 -4.24
N GLY A 34 4.37 -14.32 -4.84
CA GLY A 34 2.95 -14.60 -4.76
C GLY A 34 2.09 -13.35 -4.97
N SER A 35 0.78 -13.55 -4.96
CA SER A 35 -0.21 -12.48 -5.05
C SER A 35 -0.83 -12.21 -3.67
N TYR A 36 -1.04 -10.94 -3.40
CA TYR A 36 -1.55 -10.40 -2.16
C TYR A 36 -2.54 -9.29 -2.46
N THR A 37 -3.34 -8.91 -1.47
CA THR A 37 -4.09 -7.66 -1.50
C THR A 37 -3.39 -6.61 -0.63
N MET A 38 -3.48 -5.35 -1.05
CA MET A 38 -2.97 -4.21 -0.30
C MET A 38 -4.12 -3.39 0.27
N TYR A 39 -3.91 -2.91 1.51
CA TYR A 39 -4.76 -1.92 2.15
C TYR A 39 -3.91 -0.79 2.72
N ALA A 40 -4.56 0.32 3.05
CA ALA A 40 -3.93 1.43 3.75
C ALA A 40 -4.80 1.98 4.88
N ILE A 41 -4.17 2.51 5.91
CA ILE A 41 -4.83 3.24 7.01
C ILE A 41 -4.13 4.60 7.13
N PRO A 42 -4.77 5.70 6.72
CA PRO A 42 -4.26 7.04 6.96
C PRO A 42 -4.40 7.42 8.44
N SER A 43 -3.40 8.07 9.01
CA SER A 43 -3.38 8.54 10.39
C SER A 43 -2.43 9.73 10.53
N GLU A 44 -2.93 10.93 10.73
CA GLU A 44 -2.21 12.18 11.05
C GLU A 44 -0.78 12.27 10.49
N GLY A 45 -0.63 12.50 9.18
CA GLY A 45 0.68 12.63 8.53
C GLY A 45 1.44 11.32 8.30
N LEU A 46 0.85 10.18 8.67
CA LEU A 46 1.38 8.85 8.42
C LEU A 46 0.39 8.00 7.60
N MET A 47 0.94 7.02 6.91
CA MET A 47 0.18 6.00 6.19
C MET A 47 0.68 4.62 6.63
N THR A 48 -0.21 3.81 7.20
CA THR A 48 0.09 2.40 7.44
C THR A 48 -0.38 1.60 6.24
N VAL A 49 0.56 0.98 5.53
CA VAL A 49 0.31 0.09 4.40
C VAL A 49 0.32 -1.35 4.89
N ILE A 50 -0.68 -2.10 4.46
CA ILE A 50 -0.94 -3.47 4.88
C ILE A 50 -0.86 -4.36 3.66
N VAL A 51 -0.13 -5.48 3.78
CA VAL A 51 -0.17 -6.58 2.81
C VAL A 51 -0.92 -7.74 3.45
N ASN A 52 -1.94 -8.24 2.76
CA ASN A 52 -2.86 -9.26 3.26
C ASN A 52 -2.90 -10.46 2.29
N LYS A 53 -3.04 -11.68 2.83
CA LYS A 53 -3.06 -12.94 2.07
C LYS A 53 -4.38 -13.24 1.36
N ALA A 54 -5.49 -12.57 1.71
CA ALA A 54 -6.72 -12.70 0.94
C ALA A 54 -6.50 -12.14 -0.47
N THR A 55 -7.06 -12.80 -1.49
CA THR A 55 -7.06 -12.32 -2.88
C THR A 55 -8.49 -12.29 -3.41
N HIS A 56 -8.72 -11.59 -4.52
CA HIS A 56 -10.05 -11.46 -5.14
C HIS A 56 -11.11 -10.87 -4.20
N VAL A 57 -10.69 -9.89 -3.39
CA VAL A 57 -11.55 -9.25 -2.39
C VAL A 57 -12.30 -8.06 -2.98
N TRP A 58 -13.63 -8.12 -2.88
CA TRP A 58 -14.49 -6.98 -3.21
C TRP A 58 -14.59 -6.01 -2.04
N GLY A 59 -14.21 -4.75 -2.26
CA GLY A 59 -14.28 -3.72 -1.23
C GLY A 59 -13.27 -3.90 -0.08
N ALA A 60 -13.56 -3.23 1.04
CA ALA A 60 -12.86 -3.45 2.32
C ALA A 60 -13.75 -4.17 3.35
N TYR A 61 -14.98 -4.55 2.98
CA TYR A 61 -15.97 -5.11 3.92
C TYR A 61 -15.56 -6.46 4.50
N ASN A 62 -14.81 -7.24 3.71
CA ASN A 62 -14.28 -8.54 4.09
C ASN A 62 -12.82 -8.48 4.53
N TYR A 63 -12.31 -7.29 4.85
CA TYR A 63 -10.97 -7.17 5.42
C TYR A 63 -10.88 -7.98 6.72
N ASN A 64 -9.91 -8.90 6.77
CA ASN A 64 -9.61 -9.71 7.95
C ASN A 64 -8.14 -9.48 8.35
N ALA A 65 -7.95 -8.87 9.51
CA ALA A 65 -6.63 -8.56 10.06
C ALA A 65 -5.79 -9.81 10.37
N ASP A 66 -6.41 -10.97 10.62
CA ASP A 66 -5.71 -12.24 10.86
C ASP A 66 -4.96 -12.74 9.61
N LEU A 67 -5.30 -12.21 8.43
CA LEU A 67 -4.65 -12.52 7.17
C LEU A 67 -3.56 -11.51 6.78
N ASP A 68 -3.32 -10.49 7.61
CA ASP A 68 -2.22 -9.55 7.41
C ASP A 68 -0.89 -10.29 7.52
N VAL A 69 -0.04 -10.12 6.52
CA VAL A 69 1.33 -10.65 6.52
C VAL A 69 2.36 -9.60 6.82
N ALA A 70 2.09 -8.35 6.48
CA ALA A 70 2.97 -7.24 6.79
C ALA A 70 2.16 -5.97 7.05
N ARG A 71 2.68 -5.13 7.93
CA ARG A 71 2.27 -3.74 8.10
C ARG A 71 3.52 -2.88 8.15
N VAL A 72 3.51 -1.79 7.38
CA VAL A 72 4.59 -0.81 7.39
C VAL A 72 3.98 0.59 7.49
N THR A 73 4.48 1.39 8.41
CA THR A 73 4.07 2.79 8.55
C THR A 73 5.14 3.67 7.92
N VAL A 74 4.70 4.53 7.00
CA VAL A 74 5.54 5.47 6.26
C VAL A 74 5.00 6.89 6.39
N PRO A 75 5.85 7.92 6.33
CA PRO A 75 5.40 9.30 6.36
C PRO A 75 4.60 9.64 5.10
N VAL A 76 3.59 10.49 5.27
CA VAL A 76 2.92 11.19 4.18
C VAL A 76 3.70 12.48 3.92
N MET A 77 4.09 12.69 2.67
CA MET A 77 4.70 13.92 2.19
C MET A 77 3.64 14.79 1.51
N GLU A 78 3.85 16.11 1.55
CA GLU A 78 3.01 17.06 0.82
C GLU A 78 3.75 17.62 -0.39
N SER A 79 3.02 17.80 -1.49
CA SER A 79 3.47 18.40 -2.74
C SER A 79 2.70 19.69 -3.01
N SER A 80 3.34 20.67 -3.64
CA SER A 80 2.65 21.87 -4.15
C SER A 80 1.76 21.55 -5.35
N GLU A 81 2.05 20.47 -6.06
CA GLU A 81 1.26 19.99 -7.20
C GLU A 81 0.26 18.93 -6.74
N SER A 82 -0.98 19.05 -7.21
CA SER A 82 -2.07 18.14 -6.86
C SER A 82 -2.25 17.07 -7.94
N ILE A 83 -2.43 15.81 -7.52
CA ILE A 83 -2.79 14.69 -8.37
C ILE A 83 -4.30 14.43 -8.22
N GLU A 84 -5.08 14.73 -9.26
CA GLU A 84 -6.55 14.61 -9.19
C GLU A 84 -7.02 13.16 -8.99
N ALA A 85 -6.43 12.22 -9.73
CA ALA A 85 -6.74 10.80 -9.67
C ALA A 85 -5.72 10.07 -8.80
N PHE A 86 -6.20 9.23 -7.87
CA PHE A 86 -5.30 8.39 -7.09
C PHE A 86 -4.43 7.53 -8.03
N SER A 87 -3.12 7.67 -7.87
CA SER A 87 -2.12 7.11 -8.77
C SER A 87 -1.09 6.32 -8.00
N MET A 88 -0.59 5.25 -8.63
CA MET A 88 0.49 4.42 -8.11
C MET A 88 1.59 4.27 -9.18
N ALA A 89 2.85 4.31 -8.78
CA ALA A 89 3.98 4.11 -9.68
C ALA A 89 5.12 3.38 -8.96
N PHE A 90 5.86 2.56 -9.71
CA PHE A 90 7.07 1.91 -9.21
C PHE A 90 8.31 2.65 -9.67
N GLU A 91 9.21 2.93 -8.74
CA GLU A 91 10.55 3.44 -8.99
C GLU A 91 11.56 2.36 -8.62
N ALA A 92 12.41 1.93 -9.56
CA ALA A 92 13.47 0.97 -9.26
C ALA A 92 14.55 1.58 -8.37
N THR A 93 15.05 0.81 -7.41
CA THR A 93 16.20 1.19 -6.56
C THR A 93 17.34 0.20 -6.74
N SER A 94 18.51 0.46 -6.15
CA SER A 94 19.67 -0.44 -6.22
C SER A 94 19.40 -1.82 -5.62
N ASN A 95 18.46 -1.94 -4.66
CA ASN A 95 18.13 -3.19 -3.98
C ASN A 95 16.63 -3.53 -4.02
N GLY A 96 15.85 -3.03 -4.98
CA GLY A 96 14.41 -3.31 -5.04
C GLY A 96 13.62 -2.23 -5.77
N PHE A 97 12.54 -1.76 -5.17
CA PHE A 97 11.71 -0.67 -5.71
C PHE A 97 11.01 0.13 -4.61
N ASN A 98 10.67 1.38 -4.90
CA ASN A 98 9.71 2.15 -4.14
C ASN A 98 8.36 2.09 -4.85
N LEU A 99 7.30 1.77 -4.12
CA LEU A 99 5.93 2.01 -4.56
C LEU A 99 5.52 3.42 -4.12
N HIS A 100 5.39 4.32 -5.09
CA HIS A 100 4.86 5.66 -4.89
C HIS A 100 3.34 5.62 -5.03
N MET A 101 2.63 6.28 -4.11
CA MET A 101 1.19 6.45 -4.13
C MET A 101 0.86 7.92 -3.91
N GLY A 102 -0.08 8.48 -4.68
CA GLY A 102 -0.40 9.89 -4.58
C GLY A 102 -1.86 10.22 -4.89
N TRP A 103 -2.43 11.17 -4.14
CA TRP A 103 -3.75 11.75 -4.38
C TRP A 103 -3.91 13.10 -3.70
N GLY A 104 -4.49 14.07 -4.40
CA GLY A 104 -4.44 15.47 -4.02
C GLY A 104 -2.98 15.90 -3.89
N ASN A 105 -2.67 16.62 -2.82
CA ASN A 105 -1.31 17.07 -2.53
C ASN A 105 -0.49 16.04 -1.72
N TYR A 106 -1.04 14.85 -1.43
CA TYR A 106 -0.39 13.86 -0.58
C TYR A 106 0.36 12.82 -1.40
N LEU A 107 1.59 12.52 -0.98
CA LEU A 107 2.48 11.51 -1.57
C LEU A 107 2.98 10.56 -0.48
N VAL A 108 3.08 9.28 -0.82
CA VAL A 108 3.60 8.22 0.05
C VAL A 108 4.54 7.34 -0.75
N ALA A 109 5.68 6.97 -0.18
CA ALA A 109 6.61 6.02 -0.76
C ALA A 109 6.77 4.80 0.16
N VAL A 110 6.51 3.61 -0.38
CA VAL A 110 6.66 2.33 0.35
C VAL A 110 7.86 1.58 -0.21
N PRO A 111 8.94 1.43 0.57
CA PRO A 111 10.13 0.74 0.09
C PRO A 111 9.95 -0.78 0.15
N PHE A 112 10.29 -1.44 -0.96
CA PHE A 112 10.48 -2.87 -1.06
C PHE A 112 11.93 -3.16 -1.41
N SER A 113 12.53 -4.13 -0.72
CA SER A 113 13.91 -4.56 -0.97
C SER A 113 13.99 -6.05 -1.24
N LYS A 114 15.06 -6.51 -1.90
CA LYS A 114 15.35 -7.94 -2.05
C LYS A 114 15.95 -8.51 -0.76
#